data_AF-A0A2D7IY02-F1
#
_entry.id   AF-A0A2D7IY02-F1
#
_cell.length_a   1.000
_cell.length_b   1.000
_cell.length_c   1.000
_cell.angle_alpha   90.00
_cell.angle_beta   90.00
_cell.angle_gamma   90.00
#
_symmetry.space_group_name_H-M   'P 1'
#
loop_
_entity.id
_entity.type
_entity.pdbx_description
1 polymer ?
#
loop_
_entity_poly.entity_id
_entity_poly.type
_entity_poly.pdbx_seq_one_letter_code
_entity_poly.pdbx_strand_id
1 'polypeptide(L)'
;MTGLNSEEIEAALTHRGLSIPQSTLRSWRESGLLPPAKRGGLARYPEHTVEQAIAADRLFNRKNQNEFVGWNLWLEGFEVSENFWRPHFENSARSSFRTVRKVASLLTSADDNKIDEFENGLVDAAAQSIAPKPLKAIVRRMDADALSGTVSLVASAFAGNYQDDDDADTEKSRIDGVATLSGMSRKNRHTIHGESIKFRATLQLLLRSLAATPETYLDASLFGGNRLAELHVARDYFRHGFEAGANLHEAMRWIYGNNAFGLKLAHWFRFDAPIAVQASLICLALVVLREESDAFHTLNEIRELKTASEEFKAQSLIVQQLGTTHAEYAELLSPKSLKAALRSEENINELSQKIRHVRDSLLV
;
A
#
# COMPACT_ATOMS: atom_id res chain seq x y z
N MET A 1 -36.94 -0.45 12.81
CA MET A 1 -36.35 -0.79 11.49
C MET A 1 -35.63 0.46 10.99
N THR A 2 -34.31 0.51 11.14
CA THR A 2 -33.48 1.62 10.67
C THR A 2 -32.98 1.28 9.26
N GLY A 3 -33.31 2.14 8.29
CA GLY A 3 -32.92 1.96 6.90
C GLY A 3 -33.47 3.06 6.04
N LEU A 4 -32.72 3.43 5.00
CA LEU A 4 -33.06 4.51 4.10
C LEU A 4 -33.91 3.99 2.94
N ASN A 5 -34.87 4.75 2.46
CA ASN A 5 -35.51 4.53 1.16
C ASN A 5 -34.67 5.19 0.04
N SER A 6 -35.07 5.03 -1.23
CA SER A 6 -34.30 5.58 -2.36
C SER A 6 -34.23 7.12 -2.37
N GLU A 7 -35.28 7.80 -1.92
CA GLU A 7 -35.36 9.27 -1.87
C GLU A 7 -34.45 9.82 -0.77
N GLU A 8 -34.41 9.16 0.39
CA GLU A 8 -33.52 9.50 1.51
C GLU A 8 -32.05 9.32 1.12
N ILE A 9 -31.71 8.29 0.34
CA ILE A 9 -30.34 8.12 -0.21
C ILE A 9 -29.99 9.27 -1.16
N GLU A 10 -30.88 9.61 -2.09
CA GLU A 10 -30.64 10.68 -3.07
C GLU A 10 -30.51 12.04 -2.40
N ALA A 11 -31.36 12.35 -1.42
CA ALA A 11 -31.27 13.55 -0.61
C ALA A 11 -29.94 13.60 0.16
N ALA A 12 -29.50 12.49 0.74
CA ALA A 12 -28.22 12.41 1.46
C ALA A 12 -27.02 12.60 0.52
N LEU A 13 -27.03 12.00 -0.68
CA LEU A 13 -25.98 12.20 -1.69
C LEU A 13 -25.95 13.66 -2.18
N THR A 14 -27.12 14.25 -2.43
CA THR A 14 -27.25 15.64 -2.86
C THR A 14 -26.72 16.60 -1.80
N HIS A 15 -27.02 16.34 -0.52
CA HIS A 15 -26.49 17.12 0.60
C HIS A 15 -24.94 17.07 0.67
N ARG A 16 -24.32 15.97 0.21
CA ARG A 16 -22.87 15.83 0.09
C ARG A 16 -22.30 16.38 -1.23
N GLY A 17 -23.12 17.02 -2.07
CA GLY A 17 -22.73 17.60 -3.34
C GLY A 17 -22.61 16.62 -4.50
N LEU A 18 -23.21 15.42 -4.38
CA LEU A 18 -23.17 14.38 -5.41
C LEU A 18 -24.56 14.15 -6.00
N SER A 19 -24.66 14.18 -7.32
CA SER A 19 -25.90 13.88 -8.06
C SER A 19 -25.72 12.59 -8.85
N ILE A 20 -26.20 11.48 -8.28
CA ILE A 20 -26.13 10.14 -8.88
C ILE A 20 -27.53 9.74 -9.34
N PRO A 21 -27.77 9.51 -10.65
CA PRO A 21 -29.08 9.10 -11.14
C PRO A 21 -29.58 7.80 -10.48
N GLN A 22 -30.89 7.72 -10.19
CA GLN A 22 -31.50 6.51 -9.63
C GLN A 22 -31.29 5.26 -10.50
N SER A 23 -31.20 5.43 -11.82
CA SER A 23 -30.85 4.35 -12.76
C SER A 23 -29.45 3.81 -12.51
N THR A 24 -28.47 4.67 -12.21
CA THR A 24 -27.10 4.29 -11.85
C THR A 24 -27.06 3.55 -10.52
N LEU A 25 -27.73 4.08 -9.48
CA LEU A 25 -27.84 3.41 -8.19
C LEU A 25 -28.50 2.03 -8.32
N ARG A 26 -29.51 1.91 -9.18
CA ARG A 26 -30.15 0.63 -9.49
C ARG A 26 -29.19 -0.34 -10.17
N SER A 27 -28.47 0.11 -11.20
CA SER A 27 -27.49 -0.71 -11.93
C SER A 27 -26.35 -1.19 -11.02
N TRP A 28 -25.85 -0.33 -10.12
CA TRP A 28 -24.84 -0.72 -9.13
C TRP A 28 -25.35 -1.78 -8.16
N ARG A 29 -26.61 -1.67 -7.70
CA ARG A 29 -27.27 -2.69 -6.86
C ARG A 29 -27.45 -4.02 -7.60
N GLU A 30 -27.93 -3.97 -8.84
CA GLU A 30 -28.11 -5.17 -9.67
C GLU A 30 -26.77 -5.86 -9.98
N SER A 31 -25.71 -5.08 -10.12
CA SER A 31 -24.34 -5.62 -10.29
C SER A 31 -23.72 -6.14 -8.99
N GLY A 32 -24.26 -5.78 -7.82
CA GLY A 32 -23.73 -6.13 -6.51
C GLY A 32 -22.63 -5.23 -5.97
N LEU A 33 -22.52 -3.99 -6.47
CA LEU A 33 -21.61 -2.94 -5.97
C LEU A 33 -22.19 -2.16 -4.79
N LEU A 34 -23.50 -2.25 -4.58
CA LEU A 34 -24.22 -1.66 -3.44
C LEU A 34 -25.02 -2.75 -2.73
N PRO A 35 -25.26 -2.61 -1.41
CA PRO A 35 -25.99 -3.61 -0.64
C PRO A 35 -27.44 -3.75 -1.15
N PRO A 36 -28.01 -4.97 -1.09
CA PRO A 36 -29.38 -5.20 -1.51
C PRO A 36 -30.38 -4.53 -0.55
N ALA A 37 -31.54 -4.14 -1.07
CA ALA A 37 -32.65 -3.71 -0.23
C ALA A 37 -33.18 -4.88 0.61
N LYS A 38 -33.51 -4.62 1.88
CA LYS A 38 -34.29 -5.58 2.68
C LYS A 38 -35.70 -5.68 2.08
N ARG A 39 -36.16 -6.91 1.83
CA ARG A 39 -37.49 -7.18 1.26
C ARG A 39 -38.59 -6.84 2.29
N GLY A 40 -39.60 -6.09 1.86
CA GLY A 40 -40.73 -5.61 2.64
C GLY A 40 -41.59 -4.64 1.82
N GLY A 41 -42.72 -4.17 2.36
CA GLY A 41 -43.66 -3.29 1.63
C GLY A 41 -43.05 -1.98 1.10
N LEU A 42 -41.98 -1.50 1.72
CA LEU A 42 -41.10 -0.44 1.21
C LEU A 42 -39.65 -0.95 1.26
N ALA A 43 -38.94 -0.85 0.13
CA ALA A 43 -37.52 -1.21 0.04
C ALA A 43 -36.71 -0.30 0.98
N ARG A 44 -36.02 -0.91 1.95
CA ARG A 44 -35.17 -0.22 2.92
C ARG A 44 -33.73 -0.70 2.78
N TYR A 45 -32.82 0.25 2.61
CA TYR A 45 -31.40 0.04 2.44
C TYR A 45 -30.65 0.28 3.75
N PRO A 46 -29.51 -0.38 3.98
CA PRO A 46 -28.64 -0.06 5.11
C PRO A 46 -28.18 1.41 5.10
N GLU A 47 -27.98 2.02 6.26
CA GLU A 47 -27.55 3.43 6.37
C GLU A 47 -26.19 3.68 5.69
N HIS A 48 -25.28 2.70 5.72
CA HIS A 48 -23.98 2.78 5.07
C HIS A 48 -24.05 2.77 3.52
N THR A 49 -25.23 2.58 2.92
CA THR A 49 -25.41 2.62 1.45
C THR A 49 -24.99 3.96 0.86
N VAL A 50 -25.20 5.06 1.60
CA VAL A 50 -24.80 6.40 1.14
C VAL A 50 -23.29 6.49 1.02
N GLU A 51 -22.55 6.14 2.08
CA GLU A 51 -21.08 6.18 2.08
C GLU A 51 -20.48 5.24 1.02
N GLN A 52 -21.08 4.07 0.81
CA GLN A 52 -20.66 3.14 -0.25
C GLN A 52 -20.92 3.70 -1.66
N ALA A 53 -22.03 4.39 -1.88
CA ALA A 53 -22.32 5.05 -3.16
C ALA A 53 -21.36 6.22 -3.44
N ILE A 54 -20.97 6.98 -2.41
CA ILE A 54 -19.94 8.03 -2.51
C ILE A 54 -18.60 7.40 -2.92
N ALA A 55 -18.19 6.32 -2.24
CA ALA A 55 -16.96 5.61 -2.56
C ALA A 55 -16.99 5.03 -3.99
N ALA A 56 -18.12 4.45 -4.41
CA ALA A 56 -18.30 3.91 -5.74
C ALA A 56 -18.15 5.00 -6.81
N ASP A 57 -18.83 6.15 -6.66
CA ASP A 57 -18.73 7.28 -7.57
C ASP A 57 -17.29 7.77 -7.73
N ARG A 58 -16.57 7.97 -6.61
CA ARG A 58 -15.15 8.33 -6.60
C ARG A 58 -14.31 7.32 -7.39
N LEU A 59 -14.57 6.02 -7.23
CA LEU A 59 -13.83 4.97 -7.91
C LEU A 59 -14.17 4.88 -9.41
N PHE A 60 -15.42 5.11 -9.80
CA PHE A 60 -15.83 5.20 -11.21
C PHE A 60 -15.18 6.39 -11.91
N ASN A 61 -15.09 7.54 -11.24
CA ASN A 61 -14.38 8.72 -11.73
C ASN A 61 -12.88 8.46 -11.91
N ARG A 62 -12.29 7.53 -11.13
CA ARG A 62 -10.89 7.11 -11.28
C ARG A 62 -10.71 6.09 -12.41
N LYS A 63 -11.59 5.10 -12.49
CA LYS A 63 -11.59 4.06 -13.53
C LYS A 63 -12.99 3.50 -13.71
N ASN A 64 -13.59 3.76 -14.88
CA ASN A 64 -14.94 3.32 -15.22
C ASN A 64 -15.02 1.82 -15.55
N GLN A 65 -14.73 0.97 -14.56
CA GLN A 65 -14.73 -0.49 -14.69
C GLN A 65 -15.30 -1.14 -13.42
N ASN A 66 -16.42 -1.87 -13.54
CA ASN A 66 -17.10 -2.48 -12.40
C ASN A 66 -16.19 -3.41 -11.58
N GLU A 67 -15.36 -4.20 -12.25
CA GLU A 67 -14.38 -5.08 -11.58
C GLU A 67 -13.43 -4.30 -10.65
N PHE A 68 -12.90 -3.19 -11.15
CA PHE A 68 -12.03 -2.31 -10.37
C PHE A 68 -12.76 -1.66 -9.20
N VAL A 69 -13.97 -1.16 -9.44
CA VAL A 69 -14.79 -0.50 -8.42
C VAL A 69 -15.16 -1.50 -7.33
N GLY A 70 -15.68 -2.68 -7.70
CA GLY A 70 -16.07 -3.72 -6.75
C GLY A 70 -14.90 -4.22 -5.91
N TRP A 71 -13.74 -4.45 -6.52
CA TRP A 71 -12.52 -4.82 -5.79
C TRP A 71 -12.09 -3.73 -4.79
N ASN A 72 -12.06 -2.46 -5.20
CA ASN A 72 -11.63 -1.38 -4.31
C ASN A 72 -12.65 -1.09 -3.20
N LEU A 73 -13.96 -1.21 -3.47
CA LEU A 73 -15.00 -1.15 -2.44
C LEU A 73 -14.82 -2.27 -1.41
N TRP A 74 -14.56 -3.50 -1.86
CA TRP A 74 -14.27 -4.61 -0.97
C TRP A 74 -13.04 -4.33 -0.11
N LEU A 75 -11.94 -3.86 -0.71
CA LEU A 75 -10.73 -3.45 0.00
C LEU A 75 -11.01 -2.36 1.04
N GLU A 76 -11.86 -1.39 0.71
CA GLU A 76 -12.31 -0.31 1.61
C GLU A 76 -13.22 -0.81 2.74
N GLY A 77 -13.57 -2.09 2.77
CA GLY A 77 -14.34 -2.71 3.86
C GLY A 77 -15.84 -2.76 3.61
N PHE A 78 -16.31 -2.31 2.45
CA PHE A 78 -17.73 -2.34 2.10
C PHE A 78 -18.18 -3.75 1.72
N GLU A 79 -19.49 -4.00 1.89
CA GLU A 79 -20.12 -5.24 1.44
C GLU A 79 -20.35 -5.16 -0.08
N VAL A 80 -19.72 -6.06 -0.83
CA VAL A 80 -19.92 -6.21 -2.27
C VAL A 80 -20.06 -7.68 -2.64
N SER A 81 -20.70 -7.94 -3.77
CA SER A 81 -20.87 -9.29 -4.31
C SER A 81 -19.53 -10.02 -4.47
N GLU A 82 -19.53 -11.32 -4.14
CA GLU A 82 -18.34 -12.19 -4.25
C GLU A 82 -17.73 -12.19 -5.64
N ASN A 83 -18.54 -11.96 -6.67
CA ASN A 83 -18.11 -11.90 -8.07
C ASN A 83 -17.00 -10.86 -8.33
N PHE A 84 -16.84 -9.85 -7.47
CA PHE A 84 -15.83 -8.81 -7.63
C PHE A 84 -14.51 -9.07 -6.92
N TRP A 85 -14.43 -10.04 -6.01
CA TRP A 85 -13.21 -10.29 -5.23
C TRP A 85 -12.80 -11.75 -5.22
N ARG A 86 -13.77 -12.68 -5.12
CA ARG A 86 -13.51 -14.12 -5.03
C ARG A 86 -12.74 -14.68 -6.23
N PRO A 87 -13.09 -14.36 -7.50
CA PRO A 87 -12.36 -14.89 -8.66
C PRO A 87 -10.88 -14.48 -8.66
N HIS A 88 -10.55 -13.30 -8.13
CA HIS A 88 -9.16 -12.84 -8.06
C HIS A 88 -8.34 -13.67 -7.07
N PHE A 89 -8.93 -14.03 -5.93
CA PHE A 89 -8.27 -14.92 -4.98
C PHE A 89 -8.11 -16.33 -5.52
N GLU A 90 -9.13 -16.88 -6.20
CA GLU A 90 -9.05 -18.20 -6.83
C GLU A 90 -7.95 -18.25 -7.91
N ASN A 91 -7.81 -17.19 -8.71
CA ASN A 91 -6.79 -17.08 -9.74
C ASN A 91 -5.38 -16.82 -9.16
N SER A 92 -5.27 -15.95 -8.16
CA SER A 92 -3.99 -15.66 -7.48
C SER A 92 -3.49 -16.84 -6.66
N ALA A 93 -4.38 -17.59 -6.01
CA ALA A 93 -4.03 -18.84 -5.31
C ALA A 93 -3.35 -19.84 -6.27
N ARG A 94 -3.88 -19.98 -7.49
CA ARG A 94 -3.34 -20.92 -8.50
C ARG A 94 -2.01 -20.48 -9.10
N SER A 95 -1.82 -19.18 -9.31
CA SER A 95 -0.71 -18.63 -10.12
C SER A 95 0.38 -17.97 -9.29
N SER A 96 0.01 -17.12 -8.34
CA SER A 96 0.94 -16.24 -7.64
C SER A 96 1.70 -16.95 -6.54
N PHE A 97 1.11 -17.93 -5.86
CA PHE A 97 1.83 -18.72 -4.85
C PHE A 97 2.97 -19.54 -5.44
N ARG A 98 2.83 -20.05 -6.66
CA ARG A 98 3.94 -20.74 -7.34
C ARG A 98 5.10 -19.79 -7.59
N THR A 99 4.82 -18.57 -8.07
CA THR A 99 5.86 -17.57 -8.32
C THR A 99 6.49 -17.09 -7.01
N VAL A 100 5.68 -16.73 -6.04
CA VAL A 100 6.13 -16.22 -4.74
C VAL A 100 6.89 -17.29 -3.96
N ARG A 101 6.48 -18.56 -4.01
CA ARG A 101 7.24 -19.68 -3.44
C ARG A 101 8.56 -19.92 -4.17
N LYS A 102 8.58 -19.82 -5.51
CA LYS A 102 9.84 -19.87 -6.25
C LYS A 102 10.77 -18.75 -5.78
N VAL A 103 10.31 -17.50 -5.75
CA VAL A 103 11.08 -16.36 -5.19
C VAL A 103 11.58 -16.69 -3.79
N ALA A 104 10.69 -17.10 -2.88
CA ALA A 104 11.02 -17.38 -1.49
C ALA A 104 12.03 -18.52 -1.34
N SER A 105 11.81 -19.64 -2.04
CA SER A 105 12.72 -20.80 -2.06
C SER A 105 14.11 -20.43 -2.54
N LEU A 106 14.21 -19.48 -3.46
CA LEU A 106 15.48 -19.02 -4.03
C LEU A 106 16.19 -18.04 -3.14
N LEU A 107 15.45 -17.11 -2.53
CA LEU A 107 15.98 -16.24 -1.48
C LEU A 107 16.48 -17.02 -0.25
N THR A 108 16.02 -18.26 -0.06
CA THR A 108 16.49 -19.18 0.99
C THR A 108 17.46 -20.25 0.48
N SER A 109 17.68 -20.35 -0.83
CA SER A 109 18.55 -21.35 -1.45
C SER A 109 20.00 -20.90 -1.36
N ALA A 110 20.90 -21.80 -0.96
CA ALA A 110 22.35 -21.60 -1.08
C ALA A 110 22.91 -22.10 -2.44
N ASP A 111 22.02 -22.49 -3.36
CA ASP A 111 22.35 -23.06 -4.68
C ASP A 111 22.17 -21.99 -5.77
N ASP A 112 23.29 -21.41 -6.20
CA ASP A 112 23.37 -20.32 -7.18
C ASP A 112 22.75 -20.70 -8.54
N ASN A 113 22.83 -21.98 -8.95
CA ASN A 113 22.30 -22.41 -10.24
C ASN A 113 20.76 -22.31 -10.32
N LYS A 114 20.07 -22.50 -9.18
CA LYS A 114 18.60 -22.36 -9.12
C LYS A 114 18.19 -20.89 -9.16
N ILE A 115 19.03 -20.02 -8.60
CA ILE A 115 18.85 -18.58 -8.62
C ILE A 115 18.94 -18.10 -10.08
N ASP A 116 19.98 -18.51 -10.81
CA ASP A 116 20.18 -18.20 -12.23
C ASP A 116 19.01 -18.67 -13.13
N GLU A 117 18.54 -19.91 -12.98
CA GLU A 117 17.44 -20.46 -13.80
C GLU A 117 16.12 -19.68 -13.59
N PHE A 118 15.83 -19.30 -12.36
CA PHE A 118 14.65 -18.52 -12.04
C PHE A 118 14.76 -17.09 -12.53
N GLU A 119 15.93 -16.47 -12.38
CA GLU A 119 16.19 -15.11 -12.83
C GLU A 119 16.00 -14.98 -14.33
N ASN A 120 16.53 -15.93 -15.11
CA ASN A 120 16.29 -16.00 -16.56
C ASN A 120 14.79 -16.10 -16.88
N GLY A 121 14.05 -16.95 -16.15
CA GLY A 121 12.60 -17.07 -16.31
C GLY A 121 11.81 -15.82 -15.88
N LEU A 122 12.31 -15.04 -14.92
CA LEU A 122 11.66 -13.83 -14.43
C LEU A 122 11.94 -12.63 -15.33
N VAL A 123 13.13 -12.54 -15.91
CA VAL A 123 13.47 -11.58 -16.97
C VAL A 123 12.59 -11.81 -18.20
N ASP A 124 12.43 -13.06 -18.63
CA ASP A 124 11.54 -13.43 -19.73
C ASP A 124 10.07 -13.13 -19.43
N ALA A 125 9.61 -13.47 -18.22
CA ALA A 125 8.25 -13.16 -17.78
C ALA A 125 8.02 -11.65 -17.64
N ALA A 126 8.97 -10.89 -17.11
CA ALA A 126 8.86 -9.43 -16.96
C ALA A 126 8.96 -8.69 -18.30
N ALA A 127 9.72 -9.24 -19.26
CA ALA A 127 9.73 -8.76 -20.63
C ALA A 127 8.34 -8.91 -21.29
N GLN A 128 7.56 -9.90 -20.86
CA GLN A 128 6.22 -10.21 -21.37
C GLN A 128 5.06 -9.69 -20.49
N SER A 129 5.27 -9.35 -19.21
CA SER A 129 4.20 -9.07 -18.23
C SER A 129 3.63 -7.65 -18.29
N ILE A 130 2.63 -7.35 -17.45
CA ILE A 130 1.92 -6.06 -17.33
C ILE A 130 2.56 -5.17 -16.22
N ALA A 131 3.87 -5.26 -15.99
CA ALA A 131 4.53 -4.33 -15.08
C ALA A 131 4.47 -2.86 -15.62
N PRO A 132 4.40 -1.84 -14.74
CA PRO A 132 4.47 -0.45 -15.17
C PRO A 132 5.72 -0.19 -16.03
N LYS A 133 5.61 0.67 -17.06
CA LYS A 133 6.74 1.05 -17.94
C LYS A 133 8.06 1.36 -17.21
N PRO A 134 8.09 2.09 -16.07
CA PRO A 134 9.34 2.31 -15.35
C PRO A 134 9.93 1.03 -14.76
N LEU A 135 9.11 0.15 -14.15
CA LEU A 135 9.57 -1.15 -13.64
C LEU A 135 10.00 -2.08 -14.78
N LYS A 136 9.31 -2.09 -15.92
CA LYS A 136 9.76 -2.84 -17.11
C LYS A 136 11.11 -2.37 -17.64
N ALA A 137 11.32 -1.05 -17.71
CA ALA A 137 12.58 -0.49 -18.20
C ALA A 137 13.74 -0.75 -17.23
N ILE A 138 13.46 -0.78 -15.94
CA ILE A 138 14.40 -1.12 -14.87
C ILE A 138 14.74 -2.62 -14.94
N VAL A 139 13.73 -3.50 -14.93
CA VAL A 139 13.92 -4.96 -14.99
C VAL A 139 14.59 -5.43 -16.30
N ARG A 140 14.27 -4.81 -17.44
CA ARG A 140 14.90 -5.16 -18.74
C ARG A 140 16.36 -4.72 -18.88
N ARG A 141 16.86 -3.86 -17.99
CA ARG A 141 18.25 -3.34 -18.01
C ARG A 141 19.12 -3.97 -16.94
N MET A 142 18.55 -4.83 -16.12
CA MET A 142 19.22 -5.51 -15.03
C MET A 142 19.61 -6.90 -15.50
N ASP A 143 20.86 -7.28 -15.23
CA ASP A 143 21.25 -8.69 -15.28
C ASP A 143 20.60 -9.43 -14.10
N ALA A 144 20.73 -10.75 -14.15
CA ALA A 144 20.10 -11.71 -13.25
C ALA A 144 20.41 -11.36 -11.77
N ASP A 145 21.71 -11.15 -11.48
CA ASP A 145 22.24 -10.65 -10.21
C ASP A 145 21.65 -9.30 -9.76
N ALA A 146 21.54 -8.31 -10.65
CA ALA A 146 20.96 -7.00 -10.31
C ALA A 146 19.46 -7.08 -10.02
N LEU A 147 18.73 -8.03 -10.63
CA LEU A 147 17.31 -8.23 -10.38
C LEU A 147 17.05 -8.85 -9.01
N SER A 148 17.84 -9.85 -8.60
CA SER A 148 17.80 -10.41 -7.23
C SER A 148 18.20 -9.36 -6.20
N GLY A 149 19.27 -8.61 -6.48
CA GLY A 149 19.64 -7.41 -5.72
C GLY A 149 18.49 -6.40 -5.65
N THR A 150 17.70 -6.23 -6.70
CA THR A 150 16.52 -5.35 -6.73
C THR A 150 15.34 -5.90 -5.94
N VAL A 151 15.04 -7.19 -6.03
CA VAL A 151 13.98 -7.81 -5.23
C VAL A 151 14.36 -7.74 -3.75
N SER A 152 15.62 -8.00 -3.42
CA SER A 152 16.18 -7.88 -2.08
C SER A 152 16.24 -6.41 -1.60
N LEU A 153 16.55 -5.45 -2.48
CA LEU A 153 16.56 -4.01 -2.20
C LEU A 153 15.15 -3.46 -2.04
N VAL A 154 14.20 -3.88 -2.88
CA VAL A 154 12.77 -3.55 -2.78
C VAL A 154 12.24 -4.10 -1.47
N ALA A 155 12.54 -5.37 -1.16
CA ALA A 155 12.26 -6.00 0.11
C ALA A 155 12.86 -5.24 1.30
N SER A 156 14.13 -4.82 1.20
CA SER A 156 14.87 -4.10 2.24
C SER A 156 14.43 -2.64 2.42
N ALA A 157 14.04 -1.98 1.32
CA ALA A 157 13.49 -0.63 1.31
C ALA A 157 12.03 -0.60 1.81
N PHE A 158 11.27 -1.65 1.52
CA PHE A 158 9.99 -1.90 2.19
C PHE A 158 10.16 -2.15 3.68
N ALA A 159 11.21 -2.88 4.03
CA ALA A 159 11.58 -3.21 5.40
C ALA A 159 12.08 -2.02 6.25
N GLY A 160 12.18 -0.82 5.67
CA GLY A 160 12.66 0.39 6.36
C GLY A 160 14.14 0.36 6.77
N ASN A 161 14.90 -0.65 6.32
CA ASN A 161 16.19 -1.01 6.90
C ASN A 161 17.25 -1.27 5.82
N TYR A 162 17.31 -0.44 4.77
CA TYR A 162 18.49 -0.44 3.91
C TYR A 162 19.68 0.08 4.72
N GLN A 163 20.62 -0.82 5.01
CA GLN A 163 21.89 -0.53 5.66
C GLN A 163 22.96 -1.07 4.72
N ASP A 164 23.84 -0.18 4.26
CA ASP A 164 25.03 -0.56 3.47
C ASP A 164 25.93 -1.39 4.40
N ASP A 165 26.12 -2.67 4.09
CA ASP A 165 27.26 -3.42 4.61
C ASP A 165 28.47 -3.05 3.74
N ASP A 166 29.51 -2.50 4.35
CA ASP A 166 30.67 -1.92 3.67
C ASP A 166 31.61 -2.97 3.02
N ASP A 167 31.33 -4.27 3.18
CA ASP A 167 32.24 -5.36 2.81
C ASP A 167 31.77 -6.18 1.59
N ALA A 168 31.69 -5.55 0.41
CA ALA A 168 31.84 -6.19 -0.92
C ALA A 168 31.71 -5.14 -2.04
N ASP A 169 32.83 -4.64 -2.58
CA ASP A 169 32.87 -3.60 -3.62
C ASP A 169 32.06 -3.92 -4.88
N THR A 170 31.87 -5.20 -5.20
CA THR A 170 31.12 -5.65 -6.39
C THR A 170 29.61 -5.67 -6.18
N GLU A 171 29.15 -6.10 -5.00
CA GLU A 171 27.73 -6.15 -4.64
C GLU A 171 27.20 -4.75 -4.31
N LYS A 172 28.04 -3.93 -3.67
CA LYS A 172 27.81 -2.50 -3.43
C LYS A 172 27.55 -1.72 -4.71
N SER A 173 28.40 -1.84 -5.73
CA SER A 173 28.22 -1.17 -7.04
C SER A 173 26.93 -1.60 -7.77
N ARG A 174 26.51 -2.86 -7.62
CA ARG A 174 25.29 -3.41 -8.21
C ARG A 174 24.04 -2.91 -7.52
N ILE A 175 23.99 -3.02 -6.20
CA ILE A 175 22.93 -2.50 -5.33
C ILE A 175 22.82 -0.97 -5.49
N ASP A 176 23.94 -0.29 -5.69
CA ASP A 176 24.01 1.14 -5.99
C ASP A 176 23.44 1.51 -7.36
N GLY A 177 23.66 0.68 -8.38
CA GLY A 177 23.02 0.81 -9.68
C GLY A 177 21.50 0.68 -9.58
N VAL A 178 21.01 -0.29 -8.80
CA VAL A 178 19.58 -0.50 -8.56
C VAL A 178 18.99 0.64 -7.73
N ALA A 179 19.64 1.05 -6.65
CA ALA A 179 19.22 2.17 -5.81
C ALA A 179 19.14 3.46 -6.63
N THR A 180 20.13 3.72 -7.47
CA THR A 180 20.15 4.88 -8.38
C THR A 180 19.05 4.79 -9.46
N LEU A 181 18.82 3.61 -10.05
CA LEU A 181 17.74 3.36 -11.02
C LEU A 181 16.34 3.41 -10.40
N SER A 182 16.22 3.11 -9.10
CA SER A 182 14.99 3.13 -8.32
C SER A 182 14.74 4.46 -7.59
N GLY A 183 15.69 5.41 -7.68
CA GLY A 183 15.63 6.72 -7.00
C GLY A 183 15.99 6.70 -5.51
N MET A 184 16.47 5.58 -4.96
CA MET A 184 16.90 5.49 -3.57
C MET A 184 18.22 6.27 -3.36
N SER A 185 18.23 7.13 -2.34
CA SER A 185 19.46 7.77 -1.86
C SER A 185 19.99 7.00 -0.65
N ARG A 186 21.27 6.59 -0.70
CA ARG A 186 22.01 5.76 0.27
C ARG A 186 21.99 6.19 1.76
N LYS A 187 21.41 7.34 2.10
CA LYS A 187 21.65 7.99 3.41
C LYS A 187 20.48 8.04 4.39
N ASN A 188 19.34 7.43 4.09
CA ASN A 188 18.15 7.60 4.93
C ASN A 188 17.66 6.28 5.51
N ARG A 189 18.03 6.01 6.76
CA ARG A 189 17.19 5.20 7.65
C ARG A 189 15.87 5.97 7.81
N HIS A 190 14.76 5.36 7.44
CA HIS A 190 13.44 5.95 7.67
C HIS A 190 12.92 5.45 9.01
N THR A 191 13.32 6.13 10.09
CA THR A 191 12.62 6.02 11.37
C THR A 191 11.44 7.00 11.36
N ILE A 192 10.27 6.55 11.80
CA ILE A 192 9.11 7.41 12.01
C ILE A 192 8.95 7.50 13.52
N HIS A 193 9.11 8.69 14.09
CA HIS A 193 9.10 8.91 15.55
C HIS A 193 10.09 8.03 16.36
N GLY A 194 11.26 7.70 15.77
CA GLY A 194 12.27 6.88 16.46
C GLY A 194 11.99 5.37 16.43
N GLU A 195 10.83 4.94 15.93
CA GLU A 195 10.53 3.54 15.71
C GLU A 195 10.94 3.10 14.30
N SER A 196 11.68 1.99 14.24
CA SER A 196 11.93 1.26 13.01
C SER A 196 10.67 0.45 12.71
N ILE A 197 10.07 0.64 11.54
CA ILE A 197 8.97 -0.21 11.10
C ILE A 197 9.53 -1.64 11.04
N LYS A 198 8.98 -2.56 11.83
CA LYS A 198 9.42 -3.98 11.93
C LYS A 198 9.27 -4.79 10.62
N PHE A 199 9.03 -4.12 9.50
CA PHE A 199 8.75 -4.72 8.21
C PHE A 199 9.90 -5.63 7.73
N ARG A 200 11.16 -5.45 8.20
CA ARG A 200 12.24 -6.43 7.96
C ARG A 200 11.94 -7.80 8.53
N ALA A 201 11.64 -7.87 9.83
CA ALA A 201 11.35 -9.13 10.50
C ALA A 201 10.10 -9.76 9.89
N THR A 202 9.07 -8.94 9.67
CA THR A 202 7.82 -9.36 9.06
C THR A 202 8.01 -9.87 7.63
N LEU A 203 8.79 -9.20 6.78
CA LEU A 203 9.00 -9.62 5.38
C LEU A 203 9.91 -10.85 5.28
N GLN A 204 10.99 -10.90 6.06
CA GLN A 204 11.86 -12.08 6.10
C GLN A 204 11.11 -13.29 6.62
N LEU A 205 10.31 -13.11 7.66
CA LEU A 205 9.43 -14.15 8.14
C LEU A 205 8.46 -14.55 7.05
N LEU A 206 7.79 -13.59 6.42
CA LEU A 206 6.81 -13.83 5.38
C LEU A 206 7.39 -14.62 4.19
N LEU A 207 8.62 -14.33 3.79
CA LEU A 207 9.36 -15.12 2.81
C LEU A 207 9.74 -16.52 3.34
N ARG A 208 10.17 -16.65 4.59
CA ARG A 208 10.50 -17.95 5.20
C ARG A 208 9.27 -18.83 5.38
N SER A 209 8.19 -18.28 5.92
CA SER A 209 6.85 -18.85 5.98
C SER A 209 6.48 -19.38 4.62
N LEU A 210 6.46 -18.54 3.56
CA LEU A 210 6.14 -19.00 2.21
C LEU A 210 7.01 -20.13 1.66
N ALA A 211 8.32 -20.11 1.96
CA ALA A 211 9.24 -21.17 1.54
C ALA A 211 8.95 -22.48 2.30
N ALA A 212 8.60 -22.36 3.58
CA ALA A 212 8.38 -23.46 4.51
C ALA A 212 6.96 -24.02 4.47
N THR A 213 5.95 -23.24 4.09
CA THR A 213 4.57 -23.71 4.07
C THR A 213 4.50 -24.84 3.02
N PRO A 214 4.04 -26.06 3.37
CA PRO A 214 3.70 -27.08 2.37
C PRO A 214 2.64 -26.50 1.42
N GLU A 215 2.27 -27.16 0.33
CA GLU A 215 1.22 -26.66 -0.57
C GLU A 215 -0.10 -26.43 0.20
N THR A 216 -0.23 -25.29 0.89
CA THR A 216 -1.49 -24.78 1.40
C THR A 216 -2.19 -24.30 0.16
N TYR A 217 -2.92 -25.24 -0.43
CA TYR A 217 -3.95 -24.94 -1.39
C TYR A 217 -4.89 -23.96 -0.69
N LEU A 218 -4.76 -22.68 -1.02
CA LEU A 218 -5.85 -21.72 -0.88
C LEU A 218 -6.90 -22.17 -1.89
N ASP A 219 -7.63 -23.22 -1.52
CA ASP A 219 -8.69 -23.79 -2.32
C ASP A 219 -10.02 -23.11 -1.98
N ALA A 220 -11.11 -23.65 -2.52
CA ALA A 220 -12.45 -23.14 -2.29
C ALA A 220 -12.82 -23.06 -0.79
N SER A 221 -12.13 -23.79 0.10
CA SER A 221 -12.39 -23.75 1.54
C SER A 221 -11.98 -22.43 2.19
N LEU A 222 -11.14 -21.61 1.55
CA LEU A 222 -10.80 -20.25 2.01
C LEU A 222 -12.05 -19.36 2.14
N PHE A 223 -13.07 -19.62 1.33
CA PHE A 223 -14.28 -18.80 1.24
C PHE A 223 -15.41 -19.31 2.15
N GLY A 224 -15.13 -20.20 3.11
CA GLY A 224 -16.11 -20.78 4.01
C GLY A 224 -15.75 -20.64 5.50
N GLY A 225 -16.78 -20.43 6.33
CA GLY A 225 -16.67 -20.43 7.79
C GLY A 225 -15.66 -19.42 8.34
N ASN A 226 -14.84 -19.84 9.30
CA ASN A 226 -13.84 -18.98 9.95
C ASN A 226 -12.76 -18.45 8.98
N ARG A 227 -12.48 -19.15 7.88
CA ARG A 227 -11.44 -18.73 6.92
C ARG A 227 -11.82 -17.47 6.16
N LEU A 228 -13.11 -17.25 5.91
CA LEU A 228 -13.60 -16.01 5.31
C LEU A 228 -13.37 -14.82 6.27
N ALA A 229 -13.59 -15.02 7.57
CA ALA A 229 -13.31 -14.01 8.58
C ALA A 229 -11.80 -13.70 8.65
N GLU A 230 -10.94 -14.72 8.63
CA GLU A 230 -9.49 -14.55 8.56
C GLU A 230 -9.06 -13.77 7.28
N LEU A 231 -9.69 -14.04 6.13
CA LEU A 231 -9.44 -13.30 4.90
C LEU A 231 -9.80 -11.81 5.04
N HIS A 232 -10.94 -11.50 5.66
CA HIS A 232 -11.33 -10.11 5.93
C HIS A 232 -10.38 -9.42 6.91
N VAL A 233 -9.84 -10.14 7.90
CA VAL A 233 -8.79 -9.63 8.77
C VAL A 233 -7.54 -9.33 7.94
N ALA A 234 -7.04 -10.27 7.14
CA ALA A 234 -5.87 -10.06 6.28
C ALA A 234 -6.05 -8.89 5.30
N ARG A 235 -7.25 -8.73 4.75
CA ARG A 235 -7.63 -7.55 3.95
C ARG A 235 -7.49 -6.26 4.76
N ASP A 236 -7.98 -6.21 5.98
CA ASP A 236 -7.92 -5.02 6.82
C ASP A 236 -6.46 -4.66 7.18
N TYR A 237 -5.62 -5.67 7.45
CA TYR A 237 -4.16 -5.49 7.60
C TYR A 237 -3.54 -4.87 6.36
N PHE A 238 -3.83 -5.43 5.18
CA PHE A 238 -3.37 -4.90 3.89
C PHE A 238 -3.85 -3.46 3.70
N ARG A 239 -5.16 -3.21 3.83
CA ARG A 239 -5.76 -1.88 3.65
C ARG A 239 -5.07 -0.85 4.55
N HIS A 240 -5.08 -1.08 5.86
CA HIS A 240 -4.61 -0.07 6.81
C HIS A 240 -3.10 0.13 6.73
N GLY A 241 -2.31 -0.94 6.59
CA GLY A 241 -0.86 -0.85 6.47
C GLY A 241 -0.42 -0.11 5.20
N PHE A 242 -1.02 -0.43 4.06
CA PHE A 242 -0.70 0.26 2.80
C PHE A 242 -1.29 1.67 2.71
N GLU A 243 -2.43 1.95 3.32
CA GLU A 243 -2.95 3.32 3.46
C GLU A 243 -2.02 4.18 4.34
N ALA A 244 -1.49 3.63 5.43
CA ALA A 244 -0.52 4.34 6.25
C ALA A 244 0.74 4.71 5.43
N GLY A 245 1.30 3.74 4.72
CA GLY A 245 2.44 3.97 3.82
C GLY A 245 2.14 4.98 2.71
N ALA A 246 0.94 4.95 2.14
CA ALA A 246 0.52 5.88 1.10
C ALA A 246 0.32 7.31 1.63
N ASN A 247 -0.26 7.47 2.83
CA ASN A 247 -0.39 8.76 3.48
C ASN A 247 0.97 9.38 3.79
N LEU A 248 1.90 8.57 4.30
CA LEU A 248 3.29 8.98 4.53
C LEU A 248 3.99 9.35 3.21
N HIS A 249 3.75 8.62 2.12
CA HIS A 249 4.26 8.98 0.80
C HIS A 249 3.77 10.37 0.39
N GLU A 250 2.47 10.61 0.45
CA GLU A 250 1.89 11.90 0.10
C GLU A 250 2.40 13.03 0.99
N ALA A 251 2.52 12.78 2.30
CA ALA A 251 3.08 13.71 3.27
C ALA A 251 4.52 14.09 2.94
N MET A 252 5.34 13.13 2.50
CA MET A 252 6.79 13.33 2.39
C MET A 252 7.29 13.54 0.95
N ARG A 253 6.44 13.35 -0.06
CA ARG A 253 6.82 13.44 -1.47
C ARG A 253 7.37 14.82 -1.85
N TRP A 254 6.88 15.90 -1.27
CA TRP A 254 7.39 17.24 -1.58
C TRP A 254 8.77 17.50 -0.95
N ILE A 255 9.09 16.81 0.15
CA ILE A 255 10.41 16.84 0.80
C ILE A 255 11.37 15.95 0.02
N TYR A 256 11.12 14.63 -0.03
CA TYR A 256 12.04 13.65 -0.60
C TYR A 256 11.94 13.48 -2.11
N GLY A 257 10.93 14.05 -2.76
CA GLY A 257 10.70 13.87 -4.19
C GLY A 257 10.45 12.41 -4.54
N ASN A 258 11.09 11.95 -5.62
CA ASN A 258 11.02 10.56 -6.07
C ASN A 258 11.80 9.57 -5.18
N ASN A 259 12.54 10.05 -4.18
CA ASN A 259 13.48 9.22 -3.42
C ASN A 259 12.84 8.43 -2.27
N ALA A 260 11.56 8.63 -1.98
CA ALA A 260 10.81 7.89 -0.97
C ALA A 260 10.27 6.57 -1.54
N PHE A 261 11.14 5.71 -2.06
CA PHE A 261 10.74 4.52 -2.84
C PHE A 261 9.81 3.58 -2.08
N GLY A 262 10.12 3.22 -0.83
CA GLY A 262 9.28 2.30 -0.04
C GLY A 262 7.86 2.84 0.14
N LEU A 263 7.73 4.13 0.47
CA LEU A 263 6.44 4.81 0.60
C LEU A 263 5.71 4.91 -0.75
N LYS A 264 6.44 5.24 -1.82
CA LYS A 264 5.91 5.27 -3.19
C LYS A 264 5.36 3.91 -3.61
N LEU A 265 6.06 2.84 -3.26
CA LEU A 265 5.65 1.49 -3.60
C LEU A 265 4.47 1.03 -2.73
N ALA A 266 4.38 1.47 -1.47
CA ALA A 266 3.19 1.28 -0.66
C ALA A 266 1.96 1.99 -1.28
N HIS A 267 2.12 3.25 -1.71
CA HIS A 267 1.10 3.97 -2.45
C HIS A 267 0.70 3.24 -3.74
N TRP A 268 1.68 2.76 -4.52
CA TRP A 268 1.42 2.01 -5.74
C TRP A 268 0.64 0.72 -5.44
N PHE A 269 1.07 -0.07 -4.44
CA PHE A 269 0.36 -1.27 -4.04
C PHE A 269 -1.05 -1.00 -3.57
N ARG A 270 -1.32 0.15 -2.92
CA ARG A 270 -2.67 0.51 -2.48
C ARG A 270 -3.59 0.91 -3.64
N PHE A 271 -3.10 1.69 -4.58
CA PHE A 271 -3.96 2.43 -5.53
C PHE A 271 -3.80 2.02 -6.99
N ASP A 272 -2.62 1.54 -7.40
CA ASP A 272 -2.24 1.41 -8.80
C ASP A 272 -1.86 -0.04 -9.20
N ALA A 273 -1.57 -0.90 -8.23
CA ALA A 273 -1.19 -2.27 -8.50
C ALA A 273 -2.36 -3.05 -9.14
N PRO A 274 -2.07 -3.98 -10.08
CA PRO A 274 -3.08 -4.87 -10.62
C PRO A 274 -3.77 -5.65 -9.50
N ILE A 275 -5.09 -5.90 -9.66
CA ILE A 275 -5.91 -6.59 -8.66
C ILE A 275 -5.28 -7.94 -8.26
N ALA A 276 -4.78 -8.71 -9.23
CA ALA A 276 -4.12 -9.99 -8.96
C ALA A 276 -2.90 -9.86 -8.03
N VAL A 277 -2.15 -8.77 -8.13
CA VAL A 277 -0.99 -8.51 -7.27
C VAL A 277 -1.45 -8.18 -5.84
N GLN A 278 -2.47 -7.32 -5.70
CA GLN A 278 -3.04 -7.00 -4.39
C GLN A 278 -3.65 -8.24 -3.72
N ALA A 279 -4.41 -9.05 -4.46
CA ALA A 279 -4.96 -10.32 -3.99
C ALA A 279 -3.86 -11.28 -3.50
N SER A 280 -2.74 -11.35 -4.22
CA SER A 280 -1.58 -12.16 -3.82
C SER A 280 -0.98 -11.71 -2.50
N LEU A 281 -0.82 -10.40 -2.31
CA LEU A 281 -0.30 -9.82 -1.06
C LEU A 281 -1.25 -10.05 0.11
N ILE A 282 -2.57 -10.03 -0.12
CA ILE A 282 -3.56 -10.33 0.92
C ILE A 282 -3.53 -11.80 1.32
N CYS A 283 -3.48 -12.72 0.34
CA CYS A 283 -3.32 -14.14 0.64
C CYS A 283 -2.01 -14.40 1.41
N LEU A 284 -0.97 -13.65 1.08
CA LEU A 284 0.30 -13.74 1.76
C LEU A 284 0.20 -13.25 3.21
N ALA A 285 -0.40 -12.09 3.44
CA ALA A 285 -0.68 -11.60 4.79
C ALA A 285 -1.49 -12.64 5.60
N LEU A 286 -2.48 -13.29 4.97
CA LEU A 286 -3.27 -14.35 5.59
C LEU A 286 -2.42 -15.54 6.05
N VAL A 287 -1.48 -16.02 5.24
CA VAL A 287 -0.58 -17.14 5.62
C VAL A 287 0.26 -16.75 6.83
N VAL A 288 0.85 -15.56 6.81
CA VAL A 288 1.76 -15.14 7.89
C VAL A 288 1.01 -14.88 9.19
N LEU A 289 -0.18 -14.27 9.13
CA LEU A 289 -1.03 -14.06 10.31
C LEU A 289 -1.43 -15.37 11.00
N ARG A 290 -1.41 -16.51 10.28
CA ARG A 290 -1.70 -17.83 10.84
C ARG A 290 -0.49 -18.51 11.46
N GLU A 291 0.70 -18.29 10.88
CA GLU A 291 1.93 -18.91 11.38
C GLU A 291 2.52 -18.15 12.56
N GLU A 292 2.50 -16.82 12.54
CA GLU A 292 3.04 -15.99 13.63
C GLU A 292 2.18 -14.75 13.85
N SER A 293 1.23 -14.84 14.79
CA SER A 293 0.38 -13.70 15.17
C SER A 293 1.16 -12.47 15.64
N ASP A 294 2.37 -12.69 16.18
CA ASP A 294 3.19 -11.65 16.82
C ASP A 294 4.18 -11.00 15.84
N ALA A 295 4.24 -11.48 14.60
CA ALA A 295 5.14 -10.97 13.57
C ALA A 295 4.70 -9.62 12.98
N PHE A 296 3.42 -9.29 13.14
CA PHE A 296 2.86 -8.00 12.75
C PHE A 296 2.48 -7.20 13.97
N HIS A 297 2.43 -5.89 13.76
CA HIS A 297 1.63 -5.02 14.61
C HIS A 297 0.20 -5.55 14.72
N THR A 298 -0.42 -5.39 15.88
CA THR A 298 -1.84 -5.75 16.02
C THR A 298 -2.70 -4.91 15.06
N LEU A 299 -3.88 -5.39 14.68
CA LEU A 299 -4.77 -4.63 13.80
C LEU A 299 -5.10 -3.23 14.37
N ASN A 300 -5.16 -3.10 15.70
CA ASN A 300 -5.36 -1.81 16.36
C ASN A 300 -4.14 -0.91 16.20
N GLU A 301 -2.92 -1.41 16.42
CA GLU A 301 -1.69 -0.65 16.18
C GLU A 301 -1.58 -0.17 14.73
N ILE A 302 -1.97 -1.00 13.74
CA ILE A 302 -1.97 -0.60 12.33
C ILE A 302 -3.03 0.48 12.06
N ARG A 303 -4.19 0.43 12.73
CA ARG A 303 -5.22 1.49 12.64
C ARG A 303 -4.76 2.79 13.29
N GLU A 304 -4.06 2.71 14.41
CA GLU A 304 -3.44 3.86 15.06
C GLU A 304 -2.38 4.48 14.15
N LEU A 305 -1.51 3.66 13.55
CA LEU A 305 -0.53 4.09 12.57
C LEU A 305 -1.19 4.75 11.34
N LYS A 306 -2.30 4.18 10.83
CA LYS A 306 -3.08 4.80 9.77
C LYS A 306 -3.58 6.18 10.19
N THR A 307 -4.23 6.29 11.35
CA THR A 307 -4.77 7.57 11.86
C THR A 307 -3.65 8.61 12.02
N ALA A 308 -2.52 8.21 12.63
CA ALA A 308 -1.35 9.08 12.79
C ALA A 308 -0.79 9.53 11.44
N SER A 309 -0.75 8.64 10.44
CA SER A 309 -0.30 8.99 9.09
C SER A 309 -1.23 9.97 8.36
N GLU A 310 -2.55 9.89 8.61
CA GLU A 310 -3.55 10.82 8.05
C GLU A 310 -3.39 12.21 8.65
N GLU A 311 -3.21 12.28 9.97
CA GLU A 311 -2.91 13.53 10.67
C GLU A 311 -1.58 14.13 10.19
N PHE A 312 -0.53 13.32 10.11
CA PHE A 312 0.78 13.76 9.63
C PHE A 312 0.73 14.28 8.19
N LYS A 313 -0.05 13.63 7.32
CA LYS A 313 -0.31 14.11 5.95
C LYS A 313 -0.99 15.48 5.96
N ALA A 314 -2.03 15.66 6.77
CA ALA A 314 -2.72 16.95 6.88
C ALA A 314 -1.78 18.05 7.40
N GLN A 315 -1.00 17.76 8.44
CA GLN A 315 -0.01 18.69 8.98
C GLN A 315 1.10 19.03 7.96
N SER A 316 1.58 18.03 7.21
CA SER A 316 2.60 18.25 6.18
C SER A 316 2.10 19.17 5.06
N LEU A 317 0.83 19.06 4.67
CA LEU A 317 0.21 19.99 3.70
C LEU A 317 0.14 21.42 4.23
N ILE A 318 -0.16 21.61 5.53
CA ILE A 318 -0.14 22.92 6.17
C ILE A 318 1.28 23.51 6.16
N VAL A 319 2.29 22.72 6.52
CA VAL A 319 3.71 23.15 6.48
C VAL A 319 4.13 23.52 5.07
N GLN A 320 3.74 22.70 4.08
CA GLN A 320 4.00 23.00 2.68
C GLN A 320 3.35 24.31 2.25
N GLN A 321 2.08 24.53 2.60
CA GLN A 321 1.35 25.75 2.28
C GLN A 321 1.96 26.98 2.97
N LEU A 322 2.43 26.85 4.21
CA LEU A 322 3.10 27.91 4.94
C LEU A 322 4.39 28.32 4.21
N GLY A 323 5.22 27.34 3.83
CA GLY A 323 6.47 27.60 3.11
C GLY A 323 6.28 28.16 1.70
N THR A 324 5.15 27.92 1.04
CA THR A 324 4.84 28.48 -0.29
C THR A 324 4.14 29.83 -0.25
N THR A 325 3.33 30.08 0.77
CA THR A 325 2.52 31.31 0.87
C THR A 325 3.28 32.44 1.56
N HIS A 326 4.19 32.12 2.49
CA HIS A 326 4.88 33.08 3.33
C HIS A 326 6.39 33.08 3.04
N ALA A 327 6.88 34.18 2.46
CA ALA A 327 8.27 34.31 2.02
C ALA A 327 9.28 34.14 3.17
N GLU A 328 8.91 34.60 4.37
CA GLU A 328 9.71 34.51 5.59
C GLU A 328 9.95 33.06 6.07
N TYR A 329 9.07 32.12 5.69
CA TYR A 329 9.25 30.69 6.00
C TYR A 329 9.84 29.88 4.84
N ALA A 330 9.97 30.45 3.63
CA ALA A 330 10.32 29.70 2.43
C ALA A 330 11.67 28.98 2.52
N GLU A 331 12.69 29.62 3.13
CA GLU A 331 14.00 29.01 3.31
C GLU A 331 13.99 27.93 4.43
N LEU A 332 13.34 28.23 5.56
CA LEU A 332 13.24 27.33 6.71
C LEU A 332 12.45 26.06 6.39
N LEU A 333 11.38 26.18 5.61
CA LEU A 333 10.50 25.09 5.21
C LEU A 333 10.84 24.54 3.81
N SER A 334 12.01 24.88 3.28
CA SER A 334 12.47 24.29 2.02
C SER A 334 12.69 22.77 2.18
N PRO A 335 12.51 21.97 1.11
CA PRO A 335 12.80 20.54 1.15
C PRO A 335 14.23 20.22 1.64
N LYS A 336 15.20 21.10 1.36
CA LYS A 336 16.58 20.95 1.80
C LYS A 336 16.71 21.10 3.33
N SER A 337 16.10 22.14 3.90
CA SER A 337 16.10 22.41 5.34
C SER A 337 15.37 21.31 6.12
N LEU A 338 14.20 20.88 5.63
CA LEU A 338 13.45 19.80 6.28
C LEU A 338 14.16 18.45 6.22
N LYS A 339 14.83 18.13 5.09
CA LYS A 339 15.70 16.94 5.01
C LYS A 339 16.83 16.98 6.04
N ALA A 340 17.42 18.15 6.29
CA ALA A 340 18.47 18.31 7.29
C ALA A 340 17.91 18.16 8.70
N ALA A 341 16.74 18.76 8.97
CA ALA A 341 16.03 18.65 10.24
C ALA A 341 15.69 17.20 10.58
N LEU A 342 15.12 16.44 9.64
CA LEU A 342 14.67 15.05 9.87
C LEU A 342 15.79 14.01 10.11
N ARG A 343 17.06 14.43 10.15
CA ARG A 343 18.18 13.52 10.43
C ARG A 343 18.40 13.27 11.92
N SER A 344 17.99 14.18 12.79
CA SER A 344 18.15 14.05 14.24
C SER A 344 17.10 14.89 14.98
N GLU A 345 16.77 14.48 16.19
CA GLU A 345 15.88 15.23 17.07
C GLU A 345 16.44 16.63 17.38
N GLU A 346 17.76 16.75 17.54
CA GLU A 346 18.45 18.03 17.72
C GLU A 346 18.20 19.00 16.56
N ASN A 347 18.33 18.53 15.31
CA ASN A 347 18.10 19.39 14.14
C ASN A 347 16.62 19.79 14.00
N ILE A 348 15.68 18.91 14.41
CA ILE A 348 14.25 19.25 14.48
C ILE A 348 14.02 20.36 15.50
N ASN A 349 14.64 20.27 16.67
CA ASN A 349 14.52 21.27 17.73
C ASN A 349 15.11 22.61 17.28
N GLU A 350 16.27 22.61 16.61
CA GLU A 350 16.88 23.81 16.04
C GLU A 350 15.97 24.47 14.99
N LEU A 351 15.43 23.70 14.05
CA LEU A 351 14.49 24.21 13.06
C LEU A 351 13.23 24.79 13.71
N SER A 352 12.71 24.11 14.74
CA SER A 352 11.53 24.56 15.48
C SER A 352 11.77 25.89 16.21
N GLN A 353 12.97 26.09 16.78
CA GLN A 353 13.36 27.36 17.38
C GLN A 353 13.44 28.48 16.34
N LYS A 354 14.02 28.21 15.16
CA LYS A 354 14.07 29.18 14.05
C LYS A 354 12.68 29.59 13.58
N ILE A 355 11.76 28.62 13.41
CA ILE A 355 10.36 28.89 13.04
C ILE A 355 9.67 29.76 14.10
N ARG A 356 9.85 29.46 15.40
CA ARG A 356 9.29 30.27 16.49
C ARG A 356 9.85 31.69 16.47
N HIS A 357 11.15 31.86 16.26
CA HIS A 357 11.76 33.18 16.18
C HIS A 357 11.18 34.02 15.03
N VAL A 358 11.02 33.44 13.83
CA VAL A 358 10.38 34.13 12.70
C VAL A 358 8.94 34.50 13.05
N ARG A 359 8.15 33.56 13.60
CA ARG A 359 6.78 33.83 14.04
C ARG A 359 6.70 34.98 15.03
N ASP A 360 7.55 34.99 16.04
CA ASP A 360 7.53 36.00 17.10
C ASP A 360 7.97 37.37 16.54
N SER A 361 8.84 37.41 15.52
CA SER A 361 9.24 38.66 14.84
C SER A 361 8.14 39.28 13.97
N LEU A 362 7.14 38.51 13.53
CA LEU A 362 6.00 39.00 12.75
C LEU A 362 4.87 39.57 13.61
N LEU A 363 4.89 39.28 14.92
CA LEU A 363 3.84 39.72 15.86
C LEU A 363 4.17 41.06 16.55
N VAL A 364 5.37 41.59 16.33
CA VAL A 364 5.85 42.90 16.80
C VAL A 364 5.62 43.93 15.71
#